data_AF-A0A849Q9H4-F1
#
_entry.id   AF-A0A849Q9H4-F1
#
_cell.length_a   1.000
_cell.length_b   1.000
_cell.length_c   1.000
_cell.angle_alpha   90.00
_cell.angle_beta   90.00
_cell.angle_gamma   90.00
#
_symmetry.space_group_name_H-M   'P 1'
#
loop_
_entity.id
_entity.type
_entity.pdbx_description
1 polymer ?
#
loop_
_entity_poly.entity_id
_entity_poly.type
_entity_poly.pdbx_seq_one_letter_code
_entity_poly.pdbx_strand_id
1 'polypeptide(L)'
;MGIDILYSVSRAVLGLIFVLFIPGYIATYSFFKDGEVDALERVALSIGLSISLVVLTVMFSNLYLGIPINFVSIVVEIAFICVFFGNVTAFQRSSVWMGLYGRFVSKLTFVGDPKRKKKLFMISGISIIALFLAVDIFYPYIFIEPVKEERVLFSRIAEPYNFSD
;
A
#
# COMPACT_ATOMS: atom_id res chain seq x y z
N MET A 1 -30.03 11.66 15.27
CA MET A 1 -28.98 12.37 16.04
C MET A 1 -28.04 11.41 16.78
N GLY A 2 -28.52 10.55 17.69
CA GLY A 2 -27.62 9.62 18.42
C GLY A 2 -26.98 8.52 17.57
N ILE A 3 -27.73 7.92 16.63
CA ILE A 3 -27.25 6.81 15.79
C ILE A 3 -26.21 7.28 14.75
N ASP A 4 -26.39 8.48 14.20
CA ASP A 4 -25.51 9.05 13.17
C ASP A 4 -24.11 9.36 13.73
N ILE A 5 -24.06 9.86 14.97
CA ILE A 5 -22.83 10.11 15.70
C ILE A 5 -22.13 8.78 16.01
N LEU A 6 -22.88 7.79 16.51
CA LEU A 6 -22.34 6.47 16.82
C LEU A 6 -21.69 5.81 15.59
N TYR A 7 -22.38 5.84 14.45
CA TYR A 7 -21.87 5.32 13.17
C TYR A 7 -20.61 6.06 12.70
N SER A 8 -20.60 7.39 12.82
CA SER A 8 -19.46 8.21 12.39
C SER A 8 -18.22 7.93 13.24
N VAL A 9 -18.40 7.83 14.56
CA VAL A 9 -17.31 7.52 15.51
C VAL A 9 -16.81 6.09 15.29
N SER A 10 -17.70 5.11 15.16
CA SER A 10 -17.28 3.72 14.93
C SER A 10 -16.50 3.59 13.62
N ARG A 11 -16.96 4.24 12.55
CA ARG A 11 -16.25 4.25 11.26
C ARG A 11 -14.86 4.88 11.38
N ALA A 12 -14.75 6.01 12.08
CA ALA A 12 -13.46 6.69 12.28
C ALA A 12 -12.49 5.83 13.10
N VAL A 13 -12.95 5.22 14.19
CA VAL A 13 -12.13 4.34 15.04
C VAL A 13 -11.68 3.10 14.28
N LEU A 14 -12.59 2.43 13.57
CA LEU A 14 -12.25 1.25 12.77
C LEU A 14 -11.29 1.60 11.62
N GLY A 15 -11.52 2.72 10.95
CA GLY A 15 -10.63 3.21 9.90
C GLY A 15 -9.24 3.54 10.44
N LEU A 16 -9.16 4.18 11.60
CA LEU A 16 -7.89 4.49 12.25
C LEU A 16 -7.12 3.21 12.61
N ILE A 17 -7.78 2.23 13.22
CA ILE A 17 -7.17 0.93 13.54
C ILE A 17 -6.70 0.23 12.26
N PHE A 18 -7.51 0.27 11.20
CA PHE A 18 -7.17 -0.31 9.91
C PHE A 18 -5.89 0.32 9.33
N VAL A 19 -5.81 1.65 9.29
CA VAL A 19 -4.65 2.39 8.76
C VAL A 19 -3.41 2.24 9.64
N LEU A 20 -3.57 2.23 10.97
CA LEU A 20 -2.45 2.22 11.92
C LEU A 20 -1.92 0.83 12.27
N PHE A 21 -2.65 -0.23 11.98
CA PHE A 21 -2.25 -1.57 12.41
C PHE A 21 -1.96 -2.51 11.25
N ILE A 22 -2.83 -2.57 10.24
CA ILE A 22 -2.77 -3.63 9.23
C ILE A 22 -1.51 -3.58 8.35
N PRO A 23 -1.17 -2.46 7.68
CA PRO A 23 0.00 -2.45 6.80
C PRO A 23 1.30 -2.63 7.59
N GLY A 24 1.39 -2.02 8.77
CA GLY A 24 2.53 -2.22 9.67
C GLY A 24 2.65 -3.66 10.18
N TYR A 25 1.55 -4.31 10.56
CA TYR A 25 1.56 -5.70 11.05
C TYR A 25 2.02 -6.67 9.96
N ILE A 26 1.51 -6.54 8.74
CA ILE A 26 1.97 -7.34 7.59
C ILE A 26 3.46 -7.11 7.33
N ALA A 27 3.91 -5.86 7.38
CA ALA A 27 5.31 -5.51 7.18
C ALA A 27 6.22 -6.08 8.29
N THR A 28 5.75 -6.20 9.54
CA THR A 28 6.56 -6.85 10.61
C THR A 28 6.94 -8.29 10.28
N TYR A 29 6.07 -9.06 9.60
CA TYR A 29 6.39 -10.43 9.17
C TYR A 29 7.36 -10.48 7.99
N SER A 30 7.48 -9.38 7.24
CA SER A 30 8.45 -9.27 6.16
C SER A 30 9.83 -8.85 6.65
N PHE A 31 9.91 -8.10 7.76
CA PHE A 31 11.19 -7.62 8.31
C PHE A 31 11.75 -8.54 9.40
N PHE A 32 10.89 -9.18 10.20
CA PHE A 32 11.29 -9.98 11.35
C PHE A 32 10.80 -11.41 11.22
N LYS A 33 11.69 -12.38 11.44
CA LYS A 33 11.35 -13.80 11.41
C LYS A 33 10.57 -14.19 12.67
N ASP A 34 9.99 -15.39 12.63
CA ASP A 34 9.34 -15.96 13.81
C ASP A 34 10.36 -16.24 14.90
N GLY A 35 10.04 -15.81 16.13
CA GLY A 35 10.89 -15.98 17.31
C GLY A 35 11.95 -14.89 17.51
N GLU A 36 12.12 -13.95 16.57
CA GLU A 36 13.01 -12.79 16.76
C GLU A 36 12.36 -11.67 17.59
N VAL A 37 11.03 -11.62 17.61
CA VAL A 37 10.24 -10.55 18.21
C VAL A 37 9.06 -11.16 18.93
N ASP A 38 8.88 -10.81 20.20
CA ASP A 38 7.76 -11.30 21.02
C ASP A 38 6.42 -10.67 20.56
N ALA A 39 5.29 -11.25 20.96
CA ALA A 39 3.97 -10.81 20.52
C ALA A 39 3.69 -9.33 20.86
N LEU A 40 4.08 -8.87 22.04
CA LEU A 40 3.89 -7.48 22.47
C LEU A 40 4.78 -6.52 21.67
N GLU A 41 6.04 -6.89 21.45
CA GLU A 41 6.99 -6.11 20.64
C GLU A 41 6.52 -6.02 19.19
N ARG A 42 5.96 -7.10 18.63
CA ARG A 42 5.39 -7.12 17.27
C ARG A 42 4.22 -6.17 17.13
N VAL A 43 3.36 -6.08 18.14
CA VAL A 43 2.27 -5.10 18.18
C VAL A 43 2.82 -3.68 18.21
N ALA A 44 3.79 -3.39 19.09
CA ALA A 44 4.40 -2.05 19.16
C ALA A 44 5.08 -1.65 17.84
N LEU A 45 5.86 -2.56 17.25
CA LEU A 45 6.51 -2.36 15.95
C LEU A 45 5.50 -2.18 14.82
N SER A 46 4.39 -2.93 14.82
CA SER A 46 3.37 -2.78 13.79
C SER A 46 2.79 -1.37 13.75
N ILE A 47 2.53 -0.75 14.91
CA ILE A 47 1.98 0.61 14.97
C ILE A 47 3.01 1.62 14.44
N GLY A 48 4.25 1.56 14.92
CA GLY A 48 5.31 2.46 14.46
C GLY A 48 5.57 2.32 12.96
N LEU A 49 5.65 1.08 12.48
CA LEU A 49 5.90 0.78 11.07
C LEU A 49 4.74 1.20 10.17
N SER A 50 3.50 1.10 10.64
CA SER A 50 2.33 1.58 9.89
C SER A 50 2.38 3.08 9.67
N ILE A 51 2.65 3.86 10.72
CA ILE A 51 2.75 5.32 10.62
C ILE A 51 3.89 5.69 9.67
N SER A 52 5.07 5.07 9.83
CA SER A 52 6.20 5.33 8.95
C SER A 52 5.90 5.00 7.49
N LEU A 53 5.37 3.81 7.20
CA LEU A 53 5.10 3.38 5.83
C LEU A 53 4.00 4.22 5.18
N VAL A 54 2.85 4.41 5.85
CA VAL A 54 1.74 5.18 5.28
C VAL A 54 2.16 6.63 5.06
N VAL A 55 2.79 7.29 6.04
CA VAL A 55 3.22 8.69 5.87
C VAL A 55 4.27 8.82 4.76
N LEU A 56 5.27 7.95 4.72
CA LEU A 56 6.31 8.01 3.69
C LEU A 56 5.74 7.74 2.29
N THR A 57 4.85 6.76 2.14
CA THR A 57 4.24 6.45 0.84
C THR A 57 3.31 7.57 0.38
N VAL A 58 2.44 8.09 1.24
CA VAL A 58 1.54 9.22 0.91
C VAL A 58 2.34 10.46 0.58
N MET A 59 3.36 10.78 1.39
CA MET A 59 4.19 11.96 1.15
C MET A 59 4.98 11.81 -0.15
N PHE A 60 5.54 10.63 -0.43
CA PHE A 60 6.26 10.37 -1.67
C PHE A 60 5.35 10.48 -2.89
N SER A 61 4.17 9.85 -2.84
CA SER A 61 3.13 9.88 -3.86
C SER A 61 2.66 11.31 -4.15
N ASN A 62 2.36 12.09 -3.11
CA ASN A 62 1.95 13.48 -3.26
C ASN A 62 3.08 14.38 -3.79
N LEU A 63 4.29 14.26 -3.25
CA LEU A 63 5.40 15.17 -3.58
C LEU A 63 6.02 14.88 -4.96
N TYR A 64 6.21 13.61 -5.31
CA TYR A 64 6.90 13.21 -6.54
C TYR A 64 5.95 12.90 -7.70
N LEU A 65 4.81 12.25 -7.42
CA LEU A 65 3.84 11.88 -8.46
C LEU A 65 2.71 12.91 -8.61
N GLY A 66 2.59 13.86 -7.68
CA GLY A 66 1.54 14.88 -7.71
C GLY A 66 0.15 14.31 -7.43
N ILE A 67 0.06 13.13 -6.83
CA ILE A 67 -1.21 12.46 -6.52
C ILE A 67 -1.89 13.20 -5.36
N PRO A 68 -3.13 13.68 -5.53
CA PRO A 68 -3.83 14.37 -4.45
C PRO A 68 -4.13 13.43 -3.28
N ILE A 69 -3.98 13.95 -2.06
CA ILE A 69 -4.26 13.23 -0.81
C ILE A 69 -5.78 13.16 -0.60
N ASN A 70 -6.40 12.18 -1.25
CA ASN A 70 -7.82 11.89 -1.14
C ASN A 70 -8.04 10.53 -0.48
N PHE A 71 -9.26 10.28 0.01
CA PHE A 71 -9.63 9.00 0.62
C PHE A 71 -9.29 7.80 -0.27
N VAL A 72 -9.58 7.91 -1.57
CA VAL A 72 -9.28 6.84 -2.55
C VAL A 72 -7.77 6.61 -2.65
N SER A 73 -6.97 7.68 -2.78
CA SER A 73 -5.51 7.58 -2.87
C SER A 73 -4.91 6.90 -1.63
N ILE A 74 -5.36 7.28 -0.43
CA ILE A 74 -4.90 6.67 0.83
C ILE A 74 -5.25 5.18 0.89
N VAL A 75 -6.47 4.79 0.49
CA VAL A 75 -6.90 3.38 0.47
C VAL A 75 -6.07 2.57 -0.52
N VAL A 76 -5.81 3.11 -1.72
CA VAL A 76 -4.96 2.46 -2.74
C VAL A 76 -3.54 2.28 -2.22
N GLU A 77 -2.95 3.29 -1.59
CA GLU A 77 -1.59 3.21 -1.06
C GLU A 77 -1.46 2.22 0.11
N ILE A 78 -2.46 2.18 1.02
CA ILE A 78 -2.48 1.16 2.08
C ILE A 78 -2.60 -0.24 1.47
N ALA A 79 -3.45 -0.42 0.45
CA ALA A 79 -3.57 -1.68 -0.26
C ALA A 79 -2.24 -2.06 -0.94
N PHE A 80 -1.55 -1.09 -1.55
CA PHE A 80 -0.22 -1.27 -2.14
C PHE A 80 0.78 -1.78 -1.10
N ILE A 81 0.88 -1.12 0.06
CA ILE A 81 1.79 -1.53 1.15
C ILE A 81 1.47 -2.95 1.61
N CYS A 82 0.19 -3.26 1.86
CA CYS A 82 -0.24 -4.57 2.32
C CYS A 82 0.09 -5.68 1.30
N VAL A 83 -0.18 -5.45 0.02
CA VAL A 83 0.09 -6.42 -1.04
C VAL A 83 1.60 -6.59 -1.23
N PHE A 84 2.36 -5.50 -1.25
CA PHE A 84 3.81 -5.53 -1.39
C PHE A 84 4.46 -6.37 -0.27
N PHE A 85 4.24 -6.02 0.99
CA PHE A 85 4.82 -6.75 2.12
C PHE A 85 4.24 -8.15 2.30
N GLY A 86 2.97 -8.36 1.96
CA GLY A 86 2.35 -9.68 1.94
C GLY A 86 3.03 -10.62 0.94
N ASN A 87 3.35 -10.13 -0.26
CA ASN A 87 4.09 -10.89 -1.26
C ASN A 87 5.55 -11.12 -0.86
N VAL A 88 6.22 -10.12 -0.29
CA VAL A 88 7.60 -10.29 0.22
C VAL A 88 7.63 -11.37 1.31
N THR A 89 6.70 -11.31 2.26
CA THR A 89 6.56 -12.35 3.31
C THR A 89 6.28 -13.72 2.68
N ALA A 90 5.38 -13.79 1.70
CA ALA A 90 5.07 -15.02 0.98
C ALA A 90 6.30 -15.62 0.28
N PHE A 91 7.13 -14.77 -0.32
CA PHE A 91 8.35 -15.16 -1.01
C PHE A 91 9.44 -15.65 -0.04
N GLN A 92 9.70 -14.88 1.01
CA GLN A 92 10.64 -15.26 2.09
C GLN A 92 10.24 -16.58 2.75
N ARG A 93 8.94 -16.81 2.86
CA ARG A 93 8.36 -17.94 3.57
C ARG A 93 7.80 -18.99 2.63
N SER A 94 8.30 -19.08 1.40
CA SER A 94 7.76 -19.94 0.33
C SER A 94 7.67 -21.46 0.64
N SER A 95 8.02 -21.91 1.84
CA SER A 95 7.54 -23.19 2.41
C SER A 95 6.03 -23.22 2.76
N VAL A 96 5.39 -22.08 3.08
CA VAL A 96 3.98 -22.03 3.54
C VAL A 96 2.98 -21.80 2.39
N TRP A 97 3.31 -20.93 1.42
CA TRP A 97 2.50 -20.76 0.20
C TRP A 97 2.54 -21.99 -0.73
N MET A 98 3.57 -22.84 -0.61
CA MET A 98 3.60 -24.18 -1.24
C MET A 98 2.45 -25.08 -0.74
N GLY A 99 2.00 -24.94 0.50
CA GLY A 99 0.93 -25.77 1.07
C GLY A 99 -0.46 -25.40 0.52
N LEU A 100 -0.77 -24.11 0.45
CA LEU A 100 -2.08 -23.62 0.01
C LEU A 100 -2.22 -23.65 -1.52
N TYR A 101 -1.22 -23.14 -2.24
CA TYR A 101 -1.19 -23.12 -3.72
C TYR A 101 -0.91 -24.52 -4.28
N GLY A 102 -0.08 -25.33 -3.60
CA GLY A 102 0.17 -26.72 -3.98
C GLY A 102 -1.07 -27.60 -3.89
N ARG A 103 -1.95 -27.41 -2.91
CA ARG A 103 -3.24 -28.13 -2.83
C ARG A 103 -4.19 -27.80 -3.98
N PHE A 104 -4.16 -26.56 -4.47
CA PHE A 104 -5.01 -26.11 -5.57
C PHE A 104 -4.44 -26.52 -6.94
N VAL A 105 -3.12 -26.37 -7.12
CA VAL A 105 -2.40 -26.61 -8.37
C VAL A 105 -2.05 -28.09 -8.59
N SER A 106 -1.91 -28.90 -7.53
CA SER A 106 -1.68 -30.34 -7.67
C SER A 106 -2.85 -31.07 -8.34
N LYS A 107 -4.05 -30.49 -8.30
CA LYS A 107 -5.21 -30.98 -9.05
C LYS A 107 -5.14 -30.68 -10.55
N LEU A 108 -4.32 -29.72 -10.98
CA LEU A 108 -4.32 -29.21 -12.36
C LEU A 108 -3.01 -29.40 -13.13
N THR A 109 -1.89 -29.71 -12.48
CA THR A 109 -0.60 -29.88 -13.17
C THR A 109 0.13 -31.13 -12.72
N PHE A 110 -0.04 -32.16 -13.54
CA PHE A 110 0.78 -33.37 -13.54
C PHE A 110 2.25 -32.97 -13.82
N VAL A 111 3.13 -33.32 -12.89
CA VAL A 111 4.60 -33.47 -13.03
C VAL A 111 5.33 -32.29 -13.69
N GLY A 112 5.90 -31.40 -12.87
CA GLY A 112 6.77 -30.31 -13.33
C GLY A 112 7.95 -30.07 -12.41
N ASP A 113 9.15 -30.28 -12.96
CA ASP A 113 10.50 -30.12 -12.40
C ASP A 113 10.64 -29.06 -11.27
N PRO A 114 11.23 -29.39 -10.09
CA PRO A 114 11.38 -28.46 -8.97
C PRO A 114 12.19 -27.19 -9.29
N LYS A 115 13.09 -27.24 -10.28
CA LYS A 115 13.83 -26.05 -10.76
C LYS A 115 12.96 -25.10 -11.60
N ARG A 116 11.96 -25.62 -12.32
CA ARG A 116 10.97 -24.82 -13.08
C ARG A 116 9.96 -24.13 -12.16
N LYS A 117 9.61 -24.75 -11.03
CA LYS A 117 8.73 -24.15 -10.01
C LYS A 117 9.31 -22.83 -9.47
N LYS A 118 10.61 -22.73 -9.20
CA LYS A 118 11.22 -21.46 -8.76
C LYS A 118 11.14 -20.34 -9.81
N LYS A 119 11.29 -20.66 -11.10
CA LYS A 119 11.29 -19.68 -12.19
C LYS A 119 9.88 -19.15 -12.52
N LEU A 120 8.86 -20.02 -12.54
CA LEU A 120 7.47 -19.62 -12.78
C LEU A 120 6.90 -18.74 -11.65
N PHE A 121 7.26 -19.01 -10.39
CA PHE A 121 6.83 -18.19 -9.26
C PHE A 121 7.53 -16.83 -9.22
N MET A 122 8.80 -16.75 -9.63
CA MET A 122 9.51 -15.49 -9.76
C MET A 122 8.89 -14.60 -10.84
N ILE A 123 8.46 -15.22 -11.95
CA ILE A 123 7.76 -14.52 -13.04
C ILE A 123 6.37 -14.04 -12.60
N SER A 124 5.61 -14.81 -11.82
CA SER A 124 4.29 -14.36 -11.35
C SER A 124 4.40 -13.24 -10.30
N GLY A 125 5.40 -13.29 -9.42
CA GLY A 125 5.68 -12.22 -8.47
C GLY A 125 6.07 -10.93 -9.18
N ILE A 126 6.98 -11.03 -10.16
CA ILE A 126 7.39 -9.89 -11.00
C ILE A 126 6.22 -9.35 -11.82
N SER A 127 5.33 -10.20 -12.37
CA SER A 127 4.19 -9.73 -13.16
C SER A 127 3.13 -9.05 -12.30
N ILE A 128 2.93 -9.50 -11.07
CA ILE A 128 2.00 -8.87 -10.12
C ILE A 128 2.58 -7.52 -9.66
N ILE A 129 3.87 -7.46 -9.30
CA ILE A 129 4.57 -6.20 -8.97
C ILE A 129 4.53 -5.24 -10.16
N ALA A 130 4.70 -5.72 -11.39
CA ALA A 130 4.59 -4.91 -12.60
C ALA A 130 3.15 -4.40 -12.84
N LEU A 131 2.13 -5.21 -12.54
CA LEU A 131 0.73 -4.80 -12.61
C LEU A 131 0.42 -3.70 -11.56
N PHE A 132 0.99 -3.82 -10.36
CA PHE A 132 0.82 -2.83 -9.29
C PHE A 132 1.56 -1.52 -9.57
N LEU A 133 2.81 -1.59 -10.06
CA LEU A 133 3.52 -0.41 -10.57
C LEU A 133 2.77 0.24 -11.72
N ALA A 134 2.14 -0.57 -12.59
CA ALA A 134 1.28 -0.04 -13.64
C ALA A 134 0.09 0.72 -13.03
N VAL A 135 -0.57 0.22 -11.98
CA VAL A 135 -1.64 0.94 -11.28
C VAL A 135 -1.15 2.26 -10.68
N ASP A 136 -0.01 2.26 -9.97
CA ASP A 136 0.55 3.48 -9.36
C ASP A 136 1.01 4.50 -10.41
N ILE A 137 1.49 4.03 -11.57
CA ILE A 137 1.84 4.87 -12.72
C ILE A 137 0.59 5.37 -13.43
N PHE A 138 -0.47 4.55 -13.59
CA PHE A 138 -1.68 4.91 -14.35
C PHE A 138 -2.65 5.79 -13.55
N TYR A 139 -2.70 5.63 -12.22
CA TYR A 139 -3.56 6.41 -11.34
C TYR A 139 -3.36 7.94 -11.49
N PRO A 140 -2.13 8.48 -11.50
CA PRO A 140 -1.91 9.89 -11.80
C PRO A 140 -2.38 10.28 -13.21
N TYR A 141 -2.24 9.42 -14.23
CA TYR A 141 -2.75 9.75 -15.58
C TYR A 141 -4.28 9.79 -15.68
N ILE A 142 -5.01 9.07 -14.81
CA ILE A 142 -6.48 9.09 -14.80
C ILE A 142 -7.03 10.33 -14.06
N PHE A 143 -6.31 10.83 -13.04
CA PHE A 143 -6.84 11.87 -12.12
C PHE A 143 -6.05 13.19 -12.10
N ILE A 144 -4.92 13.31 -12.81
CA ILE A 144 -4.21 14.59 -12.99
C ILE A 144 -4.82 15.34 -14.18
N GLU A 145 -5.90 16.09 -13.94
CA GLU A 145 -6.23 17.45 -14.45
C GLU A 145 -7.36 17.96 -13.51
N PRO A 146 -7.16 19.01 -12.65
CA PRO A 146 -6.66 20.35 -12.99
C PRO A 146 -5.77 21.02 -11.90
N VAL A 147 -4.90 20.29 -11.17
CA VAL A 147 -4.05 20.94 -10.12
C VAL A 147 -3.02 21.93 -10.70
N LYS A 148 -2.68 21.81 -12.00
CA LYS A 148 -1.84 22.80 -12.68
C LYS A 148 -2.53 24.17 -12.77
N GLU A 149 -3.85 24.21 -12.94
CA GLU A 149 -4.60 25.44 -13.16
C GLU A 149 -4.72 26.26 -11.88
N GLU A 150 -4.93 25.60 -10.74
CA GLU A 150 -4.92 26.25 -9.41
C GLU A 150 -3.55 26.83 -9.07
N ARG A 151 -2.44 26.10 -9.30
CA ARG A 151 -1.09 26.61 -9.04
C ARG A 151 -0.76 27.83 -9.91
N VAL A 152 -1.20 27.84 -11.17
CA VAL A 152 -1.05 28.98 -12.08
C VAL A 152 -1.91 30.16 -11.62
N LEU A 153 -3.12 29.90 -11.12
CA LEU A 153 -3.99 30.93 -10.56
C LEU A 153 -3.35 31.55 -9.30
N PHE A 154 -2.87 30.75 -8.34
CA PHE A 154 -2.19 31.23 -7.14
C PHE A 154 -0.92 32.04 -7.46
N SER A 155 -0.15 31.68 -8.48
CA SER A 155 0.98 32.51 -8.92
C SER A 155 0.56 33.85 -9.51
N ARG A 156 -0.62 33.93 -10.17
CA ARG A 156 -1.18 35.19 -10.70
C ARG A 156 -1.79 36.06 -9.61
N ILE A 157 -2.33 35.47 -8.55
CA ILE A 157 -2.88 36.21 -7.39
C ILE A 157 -1.75 36.69 -6.46
N ALA A 158 -0.60 35.99 -6.45
CA ALA A 158 0.58 36.35 -5.67
C ALA A 158 1.49 37.38 -6.37
N GLU A 159 1.21 37.76 -7.62
CA GLU A 159 1.83 38.95 -8.22
C GLU A 159 1.35 40.18 -7.45
N PRO A 160 2.25 40.99 -6.88
CA PRO A 160 1.86 42.19 -6.16
C PRO A 160 1.15 43.12 -7.14
N TYR A 161 -0.10 43.47 -6.84
CA TYR A 161 -0.89 44.43 -7.60
C TYR A 161 -0.11 45.76 -7.67
N ASN A 162 0.47 46.05 -8.82
CA ASN A 162 1.27 47.25 -9.03
C ASN A 162 0.29 48.43 -9.21
N PHE A 163 0.05 49.18 -8.13
CA PHE A 163 -0.77 50.40 -8.12
C PHE A 163 -0.05 51.58 -8.80
N SER A 164 0.30 51.42 -10.08
CA SER A 164 0.90 52.49 -10.87
C SER A 164 0.03 52.78 -12.09
N ASP A 165 -1.15 53.36 -11.85
CA ASP A 165 -1.93 54.18 -12.78
C ASP A 165 -2.74 55.19 -11.95
#